data_AF-A0A840SF83-F1
#
_entry.id   AF-A0A840SF83-F1
#
_cell.length_a   1.000
_cell.length_b   1.000
_cell.length_c   1.000
_cell.angle_alpha   90.00
_cell.angle_beta   90.00
_cell.angle_gamma   90.00
#
_symmetry.space_group_name_H-M   'P 1'
#
loop_
_entity.id
_entity.type
_entity.pdbx_description
1 polymer ?
#
loop_
_entity_poly.entity_id
_entity_poly.type
_entity_poly.pdbx_seq_one_letter_code
_entity_poly.pdbx_strand_id
1 'polypeptide(L)'
;MKLKKIFKLISAAVILLSAAGCSKKQKVPELVWQTDFEAAKKIAAENNKGIMFLFTGSDWDRYSNKFKKNVVESEQFLIKYADDFVFLNFDFAEREFNAAYLPKNDSQEEADRIEKAQKDFAERDYIARDIYSVNQYPTVLFLSQEGWYFDSVIYTDETSTFTGFEKACHSAQIEKLSSLAEKVRKSSGIEKAEAINELYEATPAIYLAPLRDLIASYPEYDPENKTGNLGKFEQAKAYFDAYDELVHGRDAAAVYVTVAENKDNHLSEAERQNMYFMAALVELQEGKDTGSYDYGAIVDYLQKAYDCDPNNEIGPDILYQLEKARQQYKAQTK
;
A
#
# COMPACT_ATOMS: atom_id res chain seq x y z
N MET A 1 3.90 25.46 29.91
CA MET A 1 2.95 25.19 31.01
C MET A 1 2.97 23.70 31.30
N LYS A 2 3.84 23.26 32.24
CA LYS A 2 3.97 21.86 32.67
C LYS A 2 2.84 21.54 33.63
N LEU A 3 2.17 20.40 33.51
CA LEU A 3 1.60 19.71 34.68
C LEU A 3 1.15 18.28 34.35
N LYS A 4 1.99 17.30 34.71
CA LYS A 4 1.55 15.96 35.11
C LYS A 4 1.47 15.93 36.64
N LYS A 5 0.32 15.47 37.13
CA LYS A 5 0.00 14.77 38.41
C LYS A 5 0.18 15.52 39.74
N ILE A 6 -0.85 15.47 40.61
CA ILE A 6 -0.88 14.76 41.93
C ILE A 6 -2.10 15.18 42.81
N PHE A 7 -2.84 14.16 43.29
CA PHE A 7 -3.63 14.00 44.54
C PHE A 7 -4.64 15.05 45.06
N LYS A 8 -5.89 14.58 45.26
CA LYS A 8 -6.79 14.73 46.44
C LYS A 8 -7.91 13.68 46.28
N LEU A 9 -8.49 13.01 47.27
CA LEU A 9 -8.25 12.69 48.68
C LEU A 9 -9.34 11.65 49.01
N ILE A 10 -9.03 10.68 49.87
CA ILE A 10 -9.94 9.62 50.31
C ILE A 10 -11.10 10.21 51.11
N SER A 11 -12.33 9.76 50.83
CA SER A 11 -13.44 9.82 51.78
C SER A 11 -14.23 8.51 51.65
N ALA A 12 -14.14 7.70 52.70
CA ALA A 12 -14.85 6.45 52.82
C ALA A 12 -16.35 6.72 53.02
N ALA A 13 -17.17 6.21 52.10
CA ALA A 13 -18.57 5.94 52.34
C ALA A 13 -18.88 4.58 51.72
N VAL A 14 -18.96 3.56 52.58
CA VAL A 14 -19.46 2.24 52.22
C VAL A 14 -20.96 2.38 51.98
N ILE A 15 -21.34 2.42 50.71
CA ILE A 15 -22.74 2.21 50.29
C ILE A 15 -22.75 0.88 49.56
N LEU A 16 -23.29 -0.13 50.25
CA LEU A 16 -23.75 -1.39 49.66
C LEU A 16 -24.88 -1.08 48.68
N LEU A 17 -24.52 -0.80 47.42
CA LEU A 17 -25.44 -0.78 46.29
C LEU A 17 -25.33 -2.13 45.59
N SER A 18 -26.36 -2.93 45.81
CA SER A 18 -26.68 -4.17 45.11
C SER A 18 -26.45 -4.02 43.60
N ALA A 19 -25.50 -4.80 43.08
CA ALA A 19 -25.30 -5.00 41.66
C ALA A 19 -26.48 -5.82 41.09
N ALA A 20 -27.63 -5.17 40.91
CA ALA A 20 -28.57 -5.58 39.88
C ALA A 20 -27.98 -5.12 38.55
N GLY A 21 -27.10 -5.95 37.99
CA GLY A 21 -26.59 -5.78 36.64
C GLY A 21 -27.74 -5.86 35.64
N CYS A 22 -28.42 -4.75 35.39
CA CYS A 22 -29.13 -4.55 34.14
C CYS A 22 -28.05 -4.56 33.05
N SER A 23 -27.81 -5.73 32.46
CA SER A 23 -27.12 -5.85 31.19
C SER A 23 -27.91 -5.03 30.18
N LYS A 24 -27.55 -3.74 30.02
CA LYS A 24 -27.99 -2.95 28.88
C LYS A 24 -27.55 -3.76 27.67
N LYS A 25 -28.50 -4.35 26.93
CA LYS A 25 -28.19 -4.98 25.65
C LYS A 25 -27.49 -3.92 24.82
N GLN A 26 -26.21 -4.12 24.57
CA GLN A 26 -25.43 -3.22 23.74
C GLN A 26 -26.09 -3.23 22.36
N LYS A 27 -26.45 -2.05 21.85
CA LYS A 27 -27.04 -1.94 20.52
C LYS A 27 -25.96 -2.34 19.53
N VAL A 28 -26.18 -3.41 18.80
CA VAL A 28 -25.29 -3.85 17.71
C VAL A 28 -25.41 -2.80 16.59
N PRO A 29 -24.29 -2.18 16.17
CA PRO A 29 -24.30 -1.27 15.02
C PRO A 29 -24.79 -1.98 13.76
N GLU A 30 -25.47 -1.24 12.89
CA GLU A 30 -25.88 -1.78 11.59
C GLU A 30 -24.66 -1.91 10.68
N LEU A 31 -24.52 -3.06 10.02
CA LEU A 31 -23.46 -3.29 9.03
C LEU A 31 -23.90 -2.75 7.68
N VAL A 32 -23.19 -1.72 7.20
CA VAL A 32 -23.40 -1.15 5.87
C VAL A 32 -22.13 -1.34 5.05
N TRP A 33 -22.15 -2.28 4.11
CA TRP A 33 -21.05 -2.51 3.18
C TRP A 33 -21.03 -1.43 2.11
N GLN A 34 -19.90 -0.75 2.00
CA GLN A 34 -19.53 -0.04 0.77
C GLN A 34 -18.98 -1.05 -0.23
N THR A 35 -19.13 -0.75 -1.52
CA THR A 35 -18.58 -1.54 -2.63
C THR A 35 -17.75 -0.69 -3.60
N ASP A 36 -17.64 0.60 -3.32
CA ASP A 36 -16.90 1.58 -4.10
C ASP A 36 -15.86 2.25 -3.18
N PHE A 37 -14.60 2.24 -3.61
CA PHE A 37 -13.50 2.64 -2.73
C PHE A 37 -13.47 4.15 -2.50
N GLU A 38 -13.72 4.95 -3.53
CA GLU A 38 -13.74 6.41 -3.40
C GLU A 38 -14.94 6.90 -2.57
N ALA A 39 -16.11 6.25 -2.72
CA ALA A 39 -17.25 6.49 -1.84
C ALA A 39 -16.93 6.13 -0.38
N ALA A 40 -16.25 5.00 -0.14
CA ALA A 40 -15.82 4.60 1.19
C ALA A 40 -14.84 5.60 1.81
N LYS A 41 -13.84 6.08 1.04
CA LYS A 41 -12.91 7.14 1.47
C LYS A 41 -13.63 8.43 1.83
N LYS A 42 -14.60 8.84 1.01
CA LYS A 42 -15.43 10.03 1.30
C LYS A 42 -16.20 9.87 2.62
N ILE A 43 -16.90 8.75 2.81
CA ILE A 43 -17.66 8.49 4.04
C ILE A 43 -16.71 8.43 5.25
N ALA A 44 -15.56 7.77 5.11
CA ALA A 44 -14.54 7.67 6.15
C ALA A 44 -14.03 9.06 6.56
N ALA A 45 -13.73 9.93 5.60
CA ALA A 45 -13.30 11.29 5.84
C ALA A 45 -14.39 12.15 6.51
N GLU A 46 -15.64 12.07 6.05
CA GLU A 46 -16.78 12.80 6.63
C GLU A 46 -17.05 12.41 8.09
N ASN A 47 -16.74 11.16 8.47
CA ASN A 47 -16.98 10.64 9.80
C ASN A 47 -15.70 10.52 10.65
N ASN A 48 -14.54 10.94 10.14
CA ASN A 48 -13.21 10.77 10.74
C ASN A 48 -12.97 9.32 11.22
N LYS A 49 -13.25 8.35 10.33
CA LYS A 49 -13.07 6.91 10.53
C LYS A 49 -11.98 6.38 9.62
N GLY A 50 -11.38 5.25 9.99
CA GLY A 50 -10.59 4.45 9.04
C GLY A 50 -11.49 3.68 8.06
N ILE A 51 -10.86 2.92 7.18
CA ILE A 51 -11.55 1.96 6.31
C ILE A 51 -11.10 0.57 6.70
N MET A 52 -12.06 -0.33 6.91
CA MET A 52 -11.81 -1.75 7.02
C MET A 52 -12.21 -2.40 5.69
N PHE A 53 -11.19 -2.78 4.93
CA PHE A 53 -11.34 -3.22 3.55
C PHE A 53 -11.23 -4.73 3.47
N LEU A 54 -12.37 -5.38 3.26
CA LEU A 54 -12.49 -6.81 3.06
C LEU A 54 -12.36 -7.16 1.57
N PHE A 55 -11.57 -8.18 1.29
CA PHE A 55 -11.47 -8.80 -0.03
C PHE A 55 -11.99 -10.24 0.07
N THR A 56 -12.99 -10.60 -0.75
CA THR A 56 -13.59 -11.94 -0.78
C THR A 56 -13.75 -12.50 -2.19
N GLY A 57 -14.04 -13.80 -2.27
CA GLY A 57 -14.54 -14.46 -3.49
C GLY A 57 -15.76 -15.32 -3.17
N SER A 58 -16.90 -14.70 -2.84
CA SER A 58 -18.05 -15.40 -2.22
C SER A 58 -18.65 -16.53 -3.06
N ASP A 59 -18.58 -16.44 -4.38
CA ASP A 59 -19.17 -17.43 -5.29
C ASP A 59 -18.30 -18.71 -5.45
N TRP A 60 -16.98 -18.64 -5.22
CA TRP A 60 -16.04 -19.74 -5.50
C TRP A 60 -15.12 -20.11 -4.33
N ASP A 61 -15.01 -19.25 -3.32
CA ASP A 61 -14.25 -19.50 -2.10
C ASP A 61 -15.17 -19.71 -0.90
N ARG A 62 -15.29 -20.98 -0.49
CA ARG A 62 -16.07 -21.38 0.69
C ARG A 62 -15.59 -20.73 1.99
N TYR A 63 -14.32 -20.35 2.07
CA TYR A 63 -13.76 -19.74 3.27
C TYR A 63 -14.21 -18.29 3.44
N SER A 64 -14.31 -17.53 2.34
CA SER A 64 -14.89 -16.18 2.31
C SER A 64 -16.28 -16.12 2.93
N ASN A 65 -17.20 -17.02 2.52
CA ASN A 65 -18.56 -17.04 3.09
C ASN A 65 -18.57 -17.38 4.58
N LYS A 66 -17.74 -18.35 4.99
CA LYS A 66 -17.63 -18.75 6.40
C LYS A 66 -17.05 -17.62 7.24
N PHE A 67 -16.00 -16.97 6.76
CA PHE A 67 -15.33 -15.86 7.44
C PHE A 67 -16.25 -14.65 7.57
N LYS A 68 -16.98 -14.29 6.50
CA LYS A 68 -17.98 -13.22 6.56
C LYS A 68 -18.98 -13.44 7.68
N LYS A 69 -19.66 -14.58 7.64
CA LYS A 69 -20.71 -14.91 8.61
C LYS A 69 -20.18 -15.02 10.05
N ASN A 70 -19.05 -15.68 10.25
CA ASN A 70 -18.58 -16.05 11.59
C ASN A 70 -17.70 -14.97 12.25
N VAL A 71 -17.15 -14.05 11.45
CA VAL A 71 -16.20 -13.04 11.92
C VAL A 71 -16.74 -11.65 11.61
N VAL A 72 -16.68 -11.20 10.35
CA VAL A 72 -16.86 -9.77 10.02
C VAL A 72 -18.33 -9.29 10.08
N GLU A 73 -19.30 -10.21 10.06
CA GLU A 73 -20.72 -9.92 10.23
C GLU A 73 -21.23 -10.27 11.64
N SER A 74 -20.34 -10.73 12.54
CA SER A 74 -20.72 -11.08 13.91
C SER A 74 -21.01 -9.85 14.77
N GLU A 75 -21.90 -9.99 15.76
CA GLU A 75 -22.22 -8.89 16.68
C GLU A 75 -20.98 -8.37 17.41
N GLN A 76 -20.07 -9.28 17.81
CA GLN A 76 -18.83 -8.94 18.51
C GLN A 76 -17.93 -8.05 17.65
N PHE A 77 -17.85 -8.34 16.36
CA PHE A 77 -17.07 -7.57 15.41
C PHE A 77 -17.65 -6.18 15.17
N LEU A 78 -18.96 -6.08 14.95
CA LEU A 78 -19.61 -4.80 14.72
C LEU A 78 -19.52 -3.90 15.95
N ILE A 79 -19.70 -4.47 17.15
CA ILE A 79 -19.49 -3.75 18.41
C ILE A 79 -18.06 -3.24 18.55
N LYS A 80 -17.07 -4.00 18.07
CA LYS A 80 -15.65 -3.67 18.22
C LYS A 80 -15.18 -2.60 17.23
N TYR A 81 -15.64 -2.63 15.98
CA TYR A 81 -15.01 -1.88 14.90
C TYR A 81 -15.89 -0.82 14.23
N ALA A 82 -17.22 -0.88 14.36
CA ALA A 82 -18.11 0.00 13.59
C ALA A 82 -18.02 1.49 14.00
N ASP A 83 -17.54 1.80 15.22
CA ASP A 83 -17.32 3.17 15.65
C ASP A 83 -16.07 3.79 15.02
N ASP A 84 -15.07 2.98 14.70
CA ASP A 84 -13.76 3.43 14.22
C ASP A 84 -13.58 3.28 12.70
N PHE A 85 -14.36 2.40 12.05
CA PHE A 85 -14.17 2.04 10.64
C PHE A 85 -15.44 2.13 9.80
N VAL A 86 -15.26 2.51 8.54
CA VAL A 86 -16.20 2.26 7.44
C VAL A 86 -15.88 0.91 6.83
N PHE A 87 -16.89 0.07 6.61
CA PHE A 87 -16.71 -1.26 6.04
C PHE A 87 -16.83 -1.23 4.52
N LEU A 88 -15.78 -1.67 3.83
CA LEU A 88 -15.73 -1.79 2.37
C LEU A 88 -15.48 -3.25 2.01
N ASN A 89 -16.21 -3.77 1.01
CA ASN A 89 -15.99 -5.13 0.52
C ASN A 89 -15.80 -5.15 -1.00
N PHE A 90 -14.65 -5.61 -1.46
CA PHE A 90 -14.44 -6.05 -2.85
C PHE A 90 -14.61 -7.55 -2.91
N ASP A 91 -15.75 -7.98 -3.45
CA ASP A 91 -16.08 -9.38 -3.64
C ASP A 91 -15.86 -9.81 -5.09
N PHE A 92 -14.78 -10.53 -5.39
CA PHE A 92 -14.46 -10.98 -6.74
C PHE A 92 -15.30 -12.20 -7.11
N ALA A 93 -16.60 -12.00 -7.32
CA ALA A 93 -17.54 -13.07 -7.62
C ALA A 93 -17.27 -13.68 -9.01
N GLU A 94 -17.47 -15.01 -9.16
CA GLU A 94 -17.29 -15.71 -10.44
C GLU A 94 -18.21 -15.13 -11.53
N ARG A 95 -19.41 -14.69 -11.13
CA ARG A 95 -20.35 -14.02 -12.03
C ARG A 95 -19.82 -12.69 -12.57
N GLU A 96 -19.07 -11.93 -11.77
CA GLU A 96 -18.46 -10.67 -12.21
C GLU A 96 -17.31 -10.93 -13.18
N PHE A 97 -16.47 -11.92 -12.89
CA PHE A 97 -15.46 -12.39 -13.83
C PHE A 97 -16.12 -12.82 -15.14
N ASN A 98 -17.10 -13.71 -15.08
CA ASN A 98 -17.79 -14.19 -16.28
C ASN A 98 -18.43 -13.05 -17.07
N ALA A 99 -19.07 -12.08 -16.41
CA ALA A 99 -19.65 -10.90 -17.06
C ALA A 99 -18.59 -10.01 -17.73
N ALA A 100 -17.40 -9.86 -17.13
CA ALA A 100 -16.29 -9.12 -17.72
C ALA A 100 -15.68 -9.82 -18.95
N TYR A 101 -15.84 -11.14 -19.10
CA TYR A 101 -15.26 -11.92 -20.21
C TYR A 101 -16.31 -12.50 -21.18
N LEU A 102 -17.56 -12.03 -21.14
CA LEU A 102 -18.56 -12.41 -22.13
C LEU A 102 -18.16 -11.91 -23.54
N PRO A 103 -18.37 -12.72 -24.59
CA PRO A 103 -18.17 -12.25 -25.96
C PRO A 103 -19.14 -11.11 -26.26
N LYS A 104 -18.63 -9.99 -26.79
CA LYS A 104 -19.47 -8.86 -27.23
C LYS A 104 -20.50 -9.36 -28.25
N ASN A 105 -21.76 -8.99 -28.05
CA ASN A 105 -22.84 -9.22 -29.01
C ASN A 105 -23.25 -7.91 -29.71
N ASP A 106 -24.16 -7.98 -30.68
CA ASP A 106 -24.51 -6.85 -31.55
C ASP A 106 -25.35 -5.74 -30.90
N SER A 107 -25.74 -5.86 -29.62
CA SER A 107 -26.53 -4.83 -28.95
C SER A 107 -25.65 -3.81 -28.22
N GLN A 108 -25.81 -2.52 -28.52
CA GLN A 108 -25.05 -1.45 -27.89
C GLN A 108 -25.22 -1.43 -26.36
N GLU A 109 -26.43 -1.67 -25.87
CA GLU A 109 -26.71 -1.69 -24.42
C GLU A 109 -25.96 -2.80 -23.68
N GLU A 110 -25.82 -3.98 -24.29
CA GLU A 110 -25.02 -5.06 -23.71
C GLU A 110 -23.53 -4.77 -23.84
N ALA A 111 -23.09 -4.18 -24.95
CA ALA A 111 -21.70 -3.77 -25.11
C ALA A 111 -21.28 -2.76 -24.02
N ASP A 112 -22.11 -1.75 -23.74
CA ASP A 112 -21.87 -0.75 -22.70
C ASP A 112 -21.85 -1.40 -21.29
N ARG A 113 -22.74 -2.36 -21.04
CA ARG A 113 -22.76 -3.13 -19.77
C ARG A 113 -21.48 -3.95 -19.59
N ILE A 114 -21.04 -4.66 -20.62
CA ILE A 114 -19.81 -5.49 -20.59
C ILE A 114 -18.60 -4.59 -20.39
N GLU A 115 -18.50 -3.47 -21.11
CA GLU A 115 -17.37 -2.53 -20.97
C GLU A 115 -17.30 -1.94 -19.56
N LYS A 116 -18.45 -1.55 -18.99
CA LYS A 116 -18.50 -1.09 -17.61
C LYS A 116 -18.06 -2.19 -16.64
N ALA A 117 -18.55 -3.42 -16.78
CA ALA A 117 -18.17 -4.53 -15.93
C ALA A 117 -16.67 -4.86 -16.03
N GLN A 118 -16.10 -4.79 -17.23
CA GLN A 118 -14.66 -4.95 -17.48
C GLN A 118 -13.85 -3.89 -16.75
N LYS A 119 -14.25 -2.62 -16.89
CA LYS A 119 -13.56 -1.50 -16.25
C LYS A 119 -13.64 -1.59 -14.72
N ASP A 120 -14.84 -1.83 -14.19
CA ASP A 120 -15.06 -1.94 -12.75
C ASP A 120 -14.25 -3.12 -12.16
N PHE A 121 -14.22 -4.26 -12.84
CA PHE A 121 -13.43 -5.42 -12.42
C PHE A 121 -11.92 -5.13 -12.47
N ALA A 122 -11.43 -4.55 -13.57
CA ALA A 122 -10.01 -4.22 -13.74
C ALA A 122 -9.53 -3.20 -12.70
N GLU A 123 -10.34 -2.18 -12.39
CA GLU A 123 -10.02 -1.20 -11.35
C GLU A 123 -9.92 -1.85 -9.97
N ARG A 124 -10.87 -2.73 -9.63
CA ARG A 124 -10.87 -3.45 -8.35
C ARG A 124 -9.69 -4.42 -8.24
N ASP A 125 -9.37 -5.12 -9.33
CA ASP A 125 -8.22 -6.04 -9.39
C ASP A 125 -6.90 -5.28 -9.24
N TYR A 126 -6.75 -4.14 -9.92
CA TYR A 126 -5.60 -3.25 -9.76
C TYR A 126 -5.44 -2.75 -8.32
N ILE A 127 -6.52 -2.28 -7.69
CA ILE A 127 -6.49 -1.86 -6.28
C ILE A 127 -6.09 -3.02 -5.38
N ALA A 128 -6.68 -4.21 -5.57
CA ALA A 128 -6.37 -5.36 -4.73
C ALA A 128 -4.91 -5.80 -4.89
N ARG A 129 -4.43 -5.98 -6.12
CA ARG A 129 -3.15 -6.63 -6.41
C ARG A 129 -1.98 -5.65 -6.42
N ASP A 130 -2.12 -4.52 -7.09
CA ASP A 130 -1.00 -3.61 -7.35
C ASP A 130 -0.88 -2.52 -6.27
N ILE A 131 -2.02 -2.07 -5.71
CA ILE A 131 -2.01 -1.08 -4.62
C ILE A 131 -1.85 -1.76 -3.26
N TYR A 132 -2.54 -2.87 -3.03
CA TYR A 132 -2.59 -3.52 -1.71
C TYR A 132 -1.97 -4.92 -1.65
N SER A 133 -1.32 -5.41 -2.72
CA SER A 133 -0.61 -6.70 -2.70
C SER A 133 -1.47 -7.89 -2.21
N VAL A 134 -2.79 -7.84 -2.40
CA VAL A 134 -3.72 -8.90 -1.99
C VAL A 134 -3.56 -10.09 -2.92
N ASN A 135 -3.04 -11.19 -2.38
CA ASN A 135 -2.79 -12.44 -3.11
C ASN A 135 -3.54 -13.65 -2.54
N GLN A 136 -4.34 -13.45 -1.49
CA GLN A 136 -5.13 -14.47 -0.83
C GLN A 136 -6.49 -13.92 -0.39
N TYR A 137 -7.51 -14.78 -0.42
CA TYR A 137 -8.85 -14.50 0.05
C TYR A 137 -9.27 -15.48 1.17
N PRO A 138 -10.10 -15.05 2.14
CA PRO A 138 -10.40 -13.65 2.43
C PRO A 138 -9.24 -12.93 3.13
N THR A 139 -9.13 -11.63 2.90
CA THR A 139 -8.14 -10.76 3.56
C THR A 139 -8.84 -9.48 4.02
N VAL A 140 -8.51 -9.00 5.22
CA VAL A 140 -8.98 -7.71 5.74
C VAL A 140 -7.79 -6.77 5.87
N LEU A 141 -7.92 -5.57 5.32
CA LEU A 141 -6.98 -4.46 5.55
C LEU A 141 -7.60 -3.42 6.46
N PHE A 142 -6.76 -2.82 7.30
CA PHE A 142 -7.07 -1.64 8.09
C PHE A 142 -6.37 -0.46 7.44
N LEU A 143 -7.11 0.59 7.10
CA LEU A 143 -6.62 1.74 6.35
C LEU A 143 -7.01 3.06 7.01
N SER A 144 -6.28 4.13 6.68
CA SER A 144 -6.71 5.50 6.93
C SER A 144 -7.91 5.89 6.07
N GLN A 145 -8.52 7.06 6.35
CA GLN A 145 -9.59 7.63 5.51
C GLN A 145 -9.12 7.97 4.08
N GLU A 146 -7.81 8.18 3.88
CA GLU A 146 -7.18 8.37 2.57
C GLU A 146 -6.84 7.05 1.87
N GLY A 147 -6.96 5.91 2.55
CA GLY A 147 -6.56 4.60 2.05
C GLY A 147 -5.13 4.19 2.41
N TRP A 148 -4.42 4.90 3.29
CA TRP A 148 -3.07 4.51 3.69
C TRP A 148 -3.08 3.27 4.58
N TYR A 149 -2.16 2.34 4.36
CA TYR A 149 -2.12 1.07 5.07
C TYR A 149 -1.80 1.23 6.56
N PHE A 150 -2.58 0.56 7.42
CA PHE A 150 -2.31 0.42 8.85
C PHE A 150 -1.97 -1.03 9.24
N ASP A 151 -2.76 -2.01 8.82
CA ASP A 151 -2.54 -3.43 9.14
C ASP A 151 -3.31 -4.35 8.20
N SER A 152 -3.05 -5.65 8.27
CA SER A 152 -3.77 -6.68 7.52
C SER A 152 -3.96 -7.95 8.34
N VAL A 153 -5.13 -8.58 8.22
CA VAL A 153 -5.41 -9.92 8.73
C VAL A 153 -5.80 -10.83 7.57
N ILE A 154 -5.00 -11.87 7.36
CA ILE A 154 -5.23 -12.88 6.33
C ILE A 154 -5.98 -14.07 6.94
N TYR A 155 -6.84 -14.71 6.15
CA TYR A 155 -7.53 -15.92 6.59
C TYR A 155 -6.59 -17.09 6.82
N THR A 156 -6.72 -17.69 8.01
CA THR A 156 -6.18 -18.98 8.40
C THR A 156 -7.25 -19.72 9.21
N ASP A 157 -6.99 -20.98 9.56
CA ASP A 157 -7.89 -21.69 10.47
C ASP A 157 -7.96 -21.00 11.84
N GLU A 158 -6.87 -20.39 12.32
CA GLU A 158 -6.89 -19.61 13.56
C GLU A 158 -7.77 -18.36 13.42
N THR A 159 -7.65 -17.60 12.33
CA THR A 159 -8.41 -16.35 12.14
C THR A 159 -9.86 -16.57 11.69
N SER A 160 -10.28 -17.83 11.51
CA SER A 160 -11.66 -18.21 11.14
C SER A 160 -12.71 -17.97 12.24
N THR A 161 -12.29 -17.46 13.41
CA THR A 161 -13.13 -17.08 14.55
C THR A 161 -12.86 -15.62 14.95
N PHE A 162 -13.83 -14.94 15.55
CA PHE A 162 -13.63 -13.55 15.98
C PHE A 162 -12.45 -13.37 16.95
N THR A 163 -12.29 -14.27 17.93
CA THR A 163 -11.15 -14.23 18.87
C THR A 163 -9.81 -14.42 18.16
N GLY A 164 -9.72 -15.33 17.19
CA GLY A 164 -8.51 -15.52 16.41
C GLY A 164 -8.20 -14.32 15.50
N PHE A 165 -9.22 -13.75 14.87
CA PHE A 165 -9.12 -12.51 14.11
C PHE A 165 -8.62 -11.35 14.97
N GLU A 166 -9.23 -11.13 16.14
CA GLU A 166 -8.83 -10.07 17.08
C GLU A 166 -7.38 -10.26 17.55
N LYS A 167 -6.95 -11.50 17.80
CA LYS A 167 -5.57 -11.81 18.18
C LYS A 167 -4.58 -11.53 17.05
N ALA A 168 -4.98 -11.71 15.80
CA ALA A 168 -4.15 -11.44 14.63
C ALA A 168 -4.06 -9.94 14.27
N CYS A 169 -4.96 -9.11 14.79
CA CYS A 169 -4.90 -7.65 14.61
C CYS A 169 -3.75 -7.06 15.43
N HIS A 170 -2.85 -6.31 14.79
CA HIS A 170 -1.75 -5.61 15.42
C HIS A 170 -2.21 -4.22 15.91
N SER A 171 -3.03 -4.18 16.97
CA SER A 171 -3.61 -2.91 17.47
C SER A 171 -2.58 -1.80 17.71
N ALA A 172 -1.39 -2.14 18.24
CA ALA A 172 -0.32 -1.17 18.45
C ALA A 172 0.20 -0.55 17.14
N GLN A 173 0.24 -1.33 16.06
CA GLN A 173 0.62 -0.83 14.73
C GLN A 173 -0.49 0.05 14.16
N ILE A 174 -1.76 -0.35 14.28
CA ILE A 174 -2.91 0.46 13.87
C ILE A 174 -2.90 1.81 14.59
N GLU A 175 -2.70 1.81 15.91
CA GLU A 175 -2.61 3.04 16.72
C GLU A 175 -1.43 3.92 16.29
N LYS A 176 -0.26 3.31 16.06
CA LYS A 176 0.95 4.03 15.61
C LYS A 176 0.72 4.70 14.25
N LEU A 177 0.27 3.95 13.25
CA LEU A 177 0.10 4.47 11.89
C LEU A 177 -1.09 5.44 11.78
N SER A 178 -2.15 5.23 12.56
CA SER A 178 -3.25 6.18 12.67
C SER A 178 -2.79 7.54 13.22
N SER A 179 -1.96 7.52 14.28
CA SER A 179 -1.35 8.74 14.84
C SER A 179 -0.44 9.46 13.83
N LEU A 180 0.36 8.71 13.06
CA LEU A 180 1.21 9.29 12.01
C LEU A 180 0.39 9.88 10.86
N ALA A 181 -0.68 9.19 10.41
CA ALA A 181 -1.60 9.72 9.42
C ALA A 181 -2.31 11.00 9.89
N GLU A 182 -2.71 11.06 11.17
CA GLU A 182 -3.24 12.28 11.77
C GLU A 182 -2.21 13.42 11.83
N LYS A 183 -0.94 13.10 12.14
CA LYS A 183 0.16 14.08 12.11
C LYS A 183 0.35 14.65 10.70
N VAL A 184 0.33 13.81 9.65
CA VAL A 184 0.41 14.25 8.24
C VAL A 184 -0.74 15.20 7.89
N ARG A 185 -1.97 14.88 8.30
CA ARG A 185 -3.15 15.73 8.03
C ARG A 185 -3.10 17.10 8.70
N LYS A 186 -2.59 17.16 9.94
CA LYS A 186 -2.61 18.37 10.77
C LYS A 186 -1.38 19.27 10.59
N SER A 187 -0.34 18.78 9.94
CA SER A 187 0.90 19.51 9.73
C SER A 187 0.89 20.27 8.40
N SER A 188 1.85 21.18 8.26
CA SER A 188 2.10 21.97 7.04
C SER A 188 3.59 22.26 6.94
N GLY A 189 4.09 22.61 5.75
CA GLY A 189 5.51 22.95 5.57
C GLY A 189 6.44 21.82 6.04
N ILE A 190 7.54 22.17 6.70
CA ILE A 190 8.58 21.22 7.06
C ILE A 190 8.08 20.16 8.05
N GLU A 191 7.19 20.52 8.98
CA GLU A 191 6.60 19.55 9.91
C GLU A 191 5.77 18.48 9.19
N LYS A 192 5.21 18.82 8.02
CA LYS A 192 4.50 17.85 7.16
C LYS A 192 5.47 16.96 6.41
N ALA A 193 6.58 17.51 5.91
CA ALA A 193 7.64 16.70 5.32
C ALA A 193 8.17 15.66 6.33
N GLU A 194 8.43 16.06 7.58
CA GLU A 194 8.83 15.13 8.64
C GLU A 194 7.75 14.07 8.93
N ALA A 195 6.48 14.47 9.00
CA ALA A 195 5.37 13.54 9.23
C ALA A 195 5.20 12.53 8.09
N ILE A 196 5.35 12.96 6.83
CA ILE A 196 5.32 12.07 5.66
C ILE A 196 6.47 11.07 5.74
N ASN A 197 7.67 11.53 6.10
CA ASN A 197 8.83 10.65 6.27
C ASN A 197 8.62 9.61 7.37
N GLU A 198 8.09 10.01 8.53
CA GLU A 198 7.78 9.08 9.61
C GLU A 198 6.72 8.05 9.22
N LEU A 199 5.68 8.45 8.47
CA LEU A 199 4.67 7.54 7.95
C LEU A 199 5.29 6.56 6.95
N TYR A 200 6.04 7.07 5.97
CA TYR A 200 6.74 6.27 4.97
C TYR A 200 7.63 5.20 5.62
N GLU A 201 8.46 5.58 6.59
CA GLU A 201 9.37 4.66 7.31
C GLU A 201 8.63 3.62 8.17
N ALA A 202 7.43 3.95 8.63
CA ALA A 202 6.62 3.04 9.42
C ALA A 202 5.77 2.09 8.56
N THR A 203 5.60 2.38 7.27
CA THR A 203 4.80 1.58 6.34
C THR A 203 5.66 0.49 5.69
N PRO A 204 5.24 -0.79 5.72
CA PRO A 204 5.98 -1.85 5.04
C PRO A 204 6.12 -1.58 3.53
N ALA A 205 7.26 -1.94 2.95
CA ALA A 205 7.60 -1.63 1.55
C ALA A 205 6.51 -2.07 0.54
N ILE A 206 5.90 -3.24 0.76
CA ILE A 206 4.82 -3.80 -0.07
C ILE A 206 3.51 -2.99 -0.04
N TYR A 207 3.38 -2.03 0.89
CA TYR A 207 2.21 -1.17 1.06
C TYR A 207 2.57 0.31 0.91
N LEU A 208 3.65 0.64 0.19
CA LEU A 208 4.00 2.04 -0.12
C LEU A 208 3.20 2.63 -1.27
N ALA A 209 2.60 1.82 -2.16
CA ALA A 209 1.78 2.30 -3.27
C ALA A 209 0.64 3.25 -2.83
N PRO A 210 -0.12 2.99 -1.74
CA PRO A 210 -1.08 3.93 -1.19
C PRO A 210 -0.52 5.30 -0.78
N LEU A 211 0.81 5.41 -0.55
CA LEU A 211 1.47 6.68 -0.19
C LEU A 211 1.98 7.46 -1.41
N ARG A 212 1.73 6.99 -2.64
CA ARG A 212 2.30 7.57 -3.87
C ARG A 212 2.09 9.08 -3.98
N ASP A 213 0.90 9.59 -3.67
CA ASP A 213 0.61 11.02 -3.72
C ASP A 213 1.40 11.82 -2.68
N LEU A 214 1.61 11.26 -1.48
CA LEU A 214 2.46 11.88 -0.46
C LEU A 214 3.93 11.89 -0.86
N ILE A 215 4.39 10.79 -1.48
CA ILE A 215 5.77 10.66 -1.98
C ILE A 215 6.01 11.70 -3.08
N ALA A 216 5.09 11.82 -4.04
CA ALA A 216 5.20 12.75 -5.15
C ALA A 216 5.12 14.23 -4.70
N SER A 217 4.31 14.54 -3.69
CA SER A 217 4.16 15.90 -3.16
C SER A 217 5.21 16.29 -2.11
N TYR A 218 6.10 15.37 -1.71
CA TYR A 218 7.12 15.63 -0.69
C TYR A 218 7.95 16.90 -0.95
N PRO A 219 8.46 17.17 -2.18
CA PRO A 219 9.26 18.36 -2.46
C PRO A 219 8.51 19.69 -2.24
N GLU A 220 7.19 19.69 -2.27
CA GLU A 220 6.37 20.88 -1.98
C GLU A 220 6.50 21.34 -0.53
N TYR A 221 6.82 20.42 0.38
CA TYR A 221 6.91 20.65 1.81
C TYR A 221 8.34 20.88 2.32
N ASP A 222 9.34 20.42 1.56
CA ASP A 222 10.77 20.61 1.87
C ASP A 222 11.61 20.99 0.62
N PRO A 223 11.31 22.09 -0.08
CA PRO A 223 11.97 22.45 -1.34
C PRO A 223 13.46 22.80 -1.20
N GLU A 224 13.92 23.09 0.01
CA GLU A 224 15.31 23.44 0.31
C GLU A 224 16.10 22.24 0.90
N ASN A 225 15.51 21.05 0.90
CA ASN A 225 16.08 19.82 1.46
C ASN A 225 16.55 19.96 2.93
N LYS A 226 15.82 20.69 3.76
CA LYS A 226 16.15 20.91 5.18
C LYS A 226 16.16 19.63 5.98
N THR A 227 15.30 18.67 5.63
CA THR A 227 15.28 17.34 6.27
C THR A 227 16.37 16.41 5.76
N GLY A 228 16.94 16.70 4.58
CA GLY A 228 17.88 15.83 3.89
C GLY A 228 17.24 14.65 3.14
N ASN A 229 15.90 14.55 3.08
CA ASN A 229 15.21 13.39 2.49
C ASN A 229 14.75 13.59 1.03
N LEU A 230 15.01 14.72 0.37
CA LEU A 230 14.56 14.91 -1.02
C LEU A 230 15.05 13.79 -1.94
N GLY A 231 16.33 13.40 -1.85
CA GLY A 231 16.89 12.32 -2.66
C GLY A 231 16.15 10.99 -2.47
N LYS A 232 15.83 10.64 -1.22
CA LYS A 232 15.04 9.45 -0.88
C LYS A 232 13.65 9.48 -1.52
N PHE A 233 12.96 10.61 -1.47
CA PHE A 233 11.61 10.73 -2.04
C PHE A 233 11.59 10.84 -3.57
N GLU A 234 12.62 11.45 -4.17
CA GLU A 234 12.84 11.42 -5.62
C GLU A 234 13.08 9.98 -6.11
N GLN A 235 13.92 9.21 -5.40
CA GLN A 235 14.13 7.79 -5.66
C GLN A 235 12.83 6.98 -5.50
N ALA A 236 12.09 7.17 -4.40
CA ALA A 236 10.85 6.46 -4.17
C ALA A 236 9.81 6.75 -5.26
N LYS A 237 9.70 8.02 -5.70
CA LYS A 237 8.85 8.43 -6.81
C LYS A 237 9.27 7.73 -8.12
N ALA A 238 10.56 7.65 -8.40
CA ALA A 238 11.09 7.00 -9.60
C ALA A 238 10.68 5.52 -9.68
N TYR A 239 10.61 4.80 -8.55
CA TYR A 239 10.12 3.41 -8.55
C TYR A 239 8.68 3.29 -9.03
N PHE A 240 7.79 4.18 -8.59
CA PHE A 240 6.40 4.16 -9.03
C PHE A 240 6.24 4.61 -10.48
N ASP A 241 6.98 5.63 -10.90
CA ASP A 241 6.93 6.10 -12.29
C ASP A 241 7.48 5.02 -13.25
N ALA A 242 8.57 4.33 -12.88
CA ALA A 242 9.11 3.24 -13.69
C ALA A 242 8.15 2.05 -13.74
N TYR A 243 7.48 1.72 -12.64
CA TYR A 243 6.44 0.68 -12.63
C TYR A 243 5.28 1.04 -13.56
N ASP A 244 4.83 2.30 -13.56
CA ASP A 244 3.79 2.76 -14.50
C ASP A 244 4.24 2.63 -15.95
N GLU A 245 5.48 2.99 -16.30
CA GLU A 245 6.01 2.79 -17.64
C GLU A 245 6.00 1.29 -18.02
N LEU A 246 6.47 0.42 -17.10
CA LEU A 246 6.53 -1.01 -17.31
C LEU A 246 5.14 -1.63 -17.58
N VAL A 247 4.13 -1.29 -16.78
CA VAL A 247 2.76 -1.81 -16.95
C VAL A 247 2.15 -1.40 -18.28
N HIS A 248 2.59 -0.29 -18.85
CA HIS A 248 2.16 0.16 -20.18
C HIS A 248 3.09 -0.27 -21.32
N GLY A 249 4.08 -1.13 -21.06
CA GLY A 249 5.05 -1.60 -22.06
C GLY A 249 5.93 -0.48 -22.63
N ARG A 250 6.24 0.52 -21.82
CA ARG A 250 7.13 1.64 -22.16
C ARG A 250 8.48 1.47 -21.44
N ASP A 251 9.43 2.30 -21.83
CA ASP A 251 10.81 2.27 -21.33
C ASP A 251 10.89 2.71 -19.85
N ALA A 252 10.83 1.73 -18.96
CA ALA A 252 10.95 1.94 -17.52
C ALA A 252 12.39 2.22 -17.08
N ALA A 253 13.40 1.78 -17.83
CA ALA A 253 14.80 2.02 -17.49
C ALA A 253 15.15 3.51 -17.65
N ALA A 254 14.61 4.17 -18.67
CA ALA A 254 14.78 5.60 -18.92
C ALA A 254 14.33 6.48 -17.75
N VAL A 255 13.31 6.06 -16.97
CA VAL A 255 12.87 6.80 -15.77
C VAL A 255 14.00 6.91 -14.76
N TYR A 256 14.64 5.79 -14.44
CA TYR A 256 15.73 5.76 -13.49
C TYR A 256 16.95 6.53 -13.98
N VAL A 257 17.31 6.39 -15.25
CA VAL A 257 18.43 7.13 -15.86
C VAL A 257 18.17 8.64 -15.80
N THR A 258 16.96 9.07 -16.16
CA THR A 258 16.56 10.50 -16.11
C THR A 258 16.69 11.06 -14.70
N VAL A 259 16.23 10.32 -13.70
CA VAL A 259 16.31 10.72 -12.29
C VAL A 259 17.77 10.75 -11.81
N ALA A 260 18.60 9.80 -12.25
CA ALA A 260 20.03 9.73 -11.92
C ALA A 260 20.88 10.82 -12.59
N GLU A 261 20.52 11.27 -13.79
CA GLU A 261 21.26 12.27 -14.57
C GLU A 261 20.81 13.71 -14.27
N ASN A 262 19.61 13.88 -13.71
CA ASN A 262 19.12 15.20 -13.32
C ASN A 262 19.96 15.79 -12.18
N LYS A 263 20.57 16.96 -12.44
CA LYS A 263 21.42 17.68 -11.47
C LYS A 263 20.62 18.49 -10.46
N ASP A 264 19.35 18.74 -10.74
CA ASP A 264 18.44 19.43 -9.82
C ASP A 264 17.90 18.47 -8.75
N ASN A 265 18.06 17.17 -8.94
CA ASN A 265 17.74 16.14 -7.95
C ASN A 265 18.80 16.07 -6.84
N HIS A 266 18.37 15.64 -5.67
CA HIS A 266 19.11 15.66 -4.40
C HIS A 266 19.65 14.28 -4.00
N LEU A 267 19.76 13.36 -4.95
CA LEU A 267 20.28 12.02 -4.73
C LEU A 267 21.73 12.07 -4.20
N SER A 268 21.96 11.38 -3.08
CA SER A 268 23.28 10.95 -2.63
C SER A 268 23.96 10.04 -3.67
N GLU A 269 25.27 9.81 -3.52
CA GLU A 269 26.02 8.90 -4.38
C GLU A 269 25.43 7.48 -4.36
N ALA A 270 25.04 6.99 -3.19
CA ALA A 270 24.40 5.68 -3.02
C ALA A 270 23.00 5.62 -3.67
N GLU A 271 22.17 6.66 -3.52
CA GLU A 271 20.85 6.71 -4.16
C GLU A 271 20.98 6.78 -5.70
N ARG A 272 21.94 7.56 -6.20
CA ARG A 272 22.23 7.67 -7.63
C ARG A 272 22.79 6.37 -8.21
N GLN A 273 23.68 5.69 -7.48
CA GLN A 273 24.14 4.34 -7.82
C GLN A 273 22.93 3.40 -7.99
N ASN A 274 22.01 3.44 -7.03
CA ASN A 274 20.85 2.56 -7.07
C ASN A 274 19.92 2.86 -8.26
N MET A 275 19.76 4.12 -8.67
CA MET A 275 19.00 4.46 -9.89
C MET A 275 19.60 3.80 -11.14
N TYR A 276 20.91 3.95 -11.37
CA TYR A 276 21.54 3.28 -12.51
C TYR A 276 21.50 1.76 -12.40
N PHE A 277 21.65 1.21 -11.19
CA PHE A 277 21.55 -0.22 -10.97
C PHE A 277 20.16 -0.75 -11.32
N MET A 278 19.10 -0.04 -10.91
CA MET A 278 17.72 -0.39 -11.24
C MET A 278 17.42 -0.27 -12.73
N ALA A 279 17.96 0.74 -13.43
CA ALA A 279 17.90 0.80 -14.88
C ALA A 279 18.49 -0.47 -15.54
N ALA A 280 19.67 -0.90 -15.09
CA ALA A 280 20.29 -2.13 -15.60
C ALA A 280 19.47 -3.39 -15.31
N LEU A 281 18.82 -3.48 -14.14
CA LEU A 281 17.97 -4.61 -13.79
C LEU A 281 16.70 -4.67 -14.64
N VAL A 282 16.10 -3.52 -14.96
CA VAL A 282 14.95 -3.43 -15.88
C VAL A 282 15.34 -3.92 -17.27
N GLU A 283 16.43 -3.41 -17.84
CA GLU A 283 16.94 -3.85 -19.17
C GLU A 283 17.24 -5.35 -19.20
N LEU A 284 17.85 -5.87 -18.13
CA LEU A 284 18.12 -7.30 -18.01
C LEU A 284 16.83 -8.12 -17.96
N GLN A 285 15.79 -7.62 -17.30
CA GLN A 285 14.50 -8.28 -17.22
C GLN A 285 13.77 -8.24 -18.57
N GLU A 286 13.76 -7.09 -19.25
CA GLU A 286 13.21 -6.95 -20.60
C GLU A 286 13.88 -7.91 -21.58
N GLY A 287 15.21 -8.05 -21.51
CA GLY A 287 15.94 -9.02 -22.33
C GLY A 287 15.58 -10.48 -22.04
N LYS A 288 15.22 -10.83 -20.80
CA LYS A 288 14.72 -12.17 -20.46
C LYS A 288 13.33 -12.41 -21.03
N ASP A 289 12.46 -11.40 -20.95
CA ASP A 289 11.06 -11.52 -21.36
C ASP A 289 10.92 -11.54 -22.88
N THR A 290 11.72 -10.75 -23.59
CA THR A 290 11.71 -10.64 -25.05
C THR A 290 12.67 -11.62 -25.74
N GLY A 291 13.67 -12.13 -25.01
CA GLY A 291 14.79 -12.88 -25.58
C GLY A 291 15.81 -12.00 -26.33
N SER A 292 15.66 -10.67 -26.30
CA SER A 292 16.53 -9.71 -26.98
C SER A 292 17.18 -8.78 -25.94
N TYR A 293 18.46 -9.00 -25.67
CA TYR A 293 19.20 -8.24 -24.67
C TYR A 293 19.96 -7.08 -25.30
N ASP A 294 19.78 -5.86 -24.78
CA ASP A 294 20.70 -4.75 -25.01
C ASP A 294 21.84 -4.77 -23.99
N TYR A 295 22.83 -5.64 -24.22
CA TYR A 295 24.02 -5.68 -23.36
C TYR A 295 24.86 -4.39 -23.41
N GLY A 296 24.66 -3.52 -24.41
CA GLY A 296 25.31 -2.21 -24.46
C GLY A 296 24.77 -1.31 -23.37
N ALA A 297 23.44 -1.15 -23.30
CA ALA A 297 22.75 -0.40 -22.26
C ALA A 297 23.01 -0.98 -20.86
N ILE A 298 22.90 -2.31 -20.70
CA ILE A 298 23.15 -2.98 -19.41
C ILE A 298 24.58 -2.69 -18.91
N VAL A 299 25.60 -2.76 -19.78
CA VAL A 299 26.99 -2.46 -19.40
C VAL A 299 27.17 -0.99 -19.05
N ASP A 300 26.57 -0.06 -19.81
CA ASP A 300 26.63 1.38 -19.53
C ASP A 300 26.04 1.69 -18.14
N TYR A 301 24.83 1.21 -17.88
CA TYR A 301 24.13 1.46 -16.62
C TYR A 301 24.85 0.84 -15.43
N LEU A 302 25.33 -0.40 -15.53
CA LEU A 302 26.11 -1.03 -14.46
C LEU A 302 27.45 -0.31 -14.20
N GLN A 303 28.09 0.22 -15.24
CA GLN A 303 29.31 1.02 -15.09
C GLN A 303 29.01 2.34 -14.38
N LYS A 304 27.99 3.09 -14.83
CA LYS A 304 27.54 4.32 -14.17
C LYS A 304 27.16 4.08 -12.70
N ALA A 305 26.48 2.97 -12.41
CA ALA A 305 26.16 2.57 -11.05
C ALA A 305 27.45 2.33 -10.22
N TYR A 306 28.37 1.52 -10.72
CA TYR A 306 29.62 1.21 -10.02
C TYR A 306 30.46 2.47 -9.74
N ASP A 307 30.53 3.39 -10.69
CA ASP A 307 31.33 4.61 -10.56
C ASP A 307 30.77 5.61 -9.53
N CYS A 308 29.49 5.52 -9.18
CA CYS A 308 28.87 6.41 -8.19
C CYS A 308 29.37 6.14 -6.77
N ASP A 309 29.41 4.87 -6.33
CA ASP A 309 29.81 4.50 -4.96
C ASP A 309 30.35 3.05 -4.91
N PRO A 310 31.56 2.79 -5.42
CA PRO A 310 32.06 1.42 -5.62
C PRO A 310 32.35 0.66 -4.32
N ASN A 311 32.41 1.35 -3.18
CA ASN A 311 32.86 0.78 -1.90
C ASN A 311 31.73 0.54 -0.89
N ASN A 312 30.47 0.78 -1.28
CA ASN A 312 29.34 0.47 -0.41
C ASN A 312 28.95 -1.01 -0.45
N GLU A 313 27.87 -1.34 0.25
CA GLU A 313 27.40 -2.72 0.43
C GLU A 313 27.10 -3.45 -0.89
N ILE A 314 26.58 -2.75 -1.90
CA ILE A 314 26.17 -3.36 -3.18
C ILE A 314 27.23 -3.24 -4.28
N GLY A 315 28.27 -2.43 -4.07
CA GLY A 315 29.37 -2.22 -5.03
C GLY A 315 30.00 -3.52 -5.58
N PRO A 316 30.35 -4.52 -4.73
CA PRO A 316 30.88 -5.80 -5.19
C PRO A 316 29.91 -6.58 -6.10
N ASP A 317 28.61 -6.55 -5.81
CA ASP A 317 27.59 -7.23 -6.61
C ASP A 317 27.40 -6.54 -7.96
N ILE A 318 27.41 -5.20 -7.99
CA ILE A 318 27.36 -4.42 -9.23
C ILE A 318 28.56 -4.76 -10.11
N LEU A 319 29.77 -4.81 -9.54
CA LEU A 319 30.98 -5.16 -10.28
C LEU A 319 30.89 -6.57 -10.88
N TYR A 320 30.41 -7.54 -10.12
CA TYR A 320 30.20 -8.90 -10.61
C TYR A 320 29.23 -8.96 -11.78
N GLN A 321 28.09 -8.26 -11.70
CA GLN A 321 27.12 -8.20 -12.81
C GLN A 321 27.71 -7.49 -14.03
N LEU A 322 28.44 -6.39 -13.83
CA LEU A 322 29.11 -5.63 -14.89
C LEU A 322 30.10 -6.50 -15.67
N GLU A 323 30.91 -7.29 -14.97
CA GLU A 323 31.86 -8.20 -15.61
C GLU A 323 31.17 -9.26 -16.47
N LYS A 324 30.05 -9.82 -15.99
CA LYS A 324 29.24 -10.78 -16.76
C LYS A 324 28.61 -10.14 -17.98
N ALA A 325 28.01 -8.96 -17.84
CA ALA A 325 27.41 -8.23 -18.95
C ALA A 325 28.46 -7.89 -20.02
N ARG A 326 29.68 -7.49 -19.62
CA ARG A 326 30.81 -7.23 -20.53
C ARG A 326 31.23 -8.47 -21.33
N GLN A 327 31.19 -9.66 -20.72
CA GLN A 327 31.51 -10.90 -21.43
C GLN A 327 30.47 -11.19 -22.52
N GLN A 328 29.19 -11.02 -22.20
CA GLN A 328 28.09 -11.21 -23.16
C GLN A 328 28.14 -10.18 -24.29
N TYR A 329 28.32 -8.89 -23.95
CA TYR A 329 28.46 -7.82 -24.94
C TYR A 329 29.58 -8.12 -25.95
N LYS A 330 30.77 -8.49 -25.46
CA LYS A 330 31.91 -8.87 -26.32
C LYS A 330 31.63 -10.09 -27.20
N ALA A 331 30.78 -11.01 -26.77
CA ALA A 331 30.42 -12.19 -27.54
C ALA A 331 29.43 -11.86 -28.67
N GLN A 332 28.58 -10.85 -28.49
CA GLN A 332 27.62 -10.39 -29.50
C GLN A 332 28.22 -9.44 -30.55
N THR A 333 29.27 -8.70 -30.20
CA THR A 333 29.93 -7.76 -31.12
C THR A 333 31.08 -8.38 -31.93
N LYS A 334 31.30 -9.68 -31.81
CA LYS A 334 32.25 -10.47 -32.62
C LYS A 334 31.52 -11.21 -33.71
#